data_AF-A0A3P7IRH5-F1
#
_entry.id   AF-A0A3P7IRH5-F1
#
_cell.length_a   1.000
_cell.length_b   1.000
_cell.length_c   1.000
_cell.angle_alpha   90.00
_cell.angle_beta   90.00
_cell.angle_gamma   90.00
#
_symmetry.space_group_name_H-M   'P 1'
#
loop_
_entity.id
_entity.type
_entity.pdbx_description
1 polymer ?
#
loop_
_entity_poly.entity_id
_entity_poly.type
_entity_poly.pdbx_seq_one_letter_code
_entity_poly.pdbx_strand_id
1 'polypeptide(L)'
;MNQFEEIYPFDTSAQAKRGLLSVILMFIFVSKSRKSSVDRITETVLQSFLSGLGLCYDKPDPVFGDLRKLISPTPSAEFIYEGYISFAKATDRSETQVYTYDWGPRALLVCEPMSFCTIVKDDDVELWVDQQETVKLTENKKHQISLDSEQYMRGRR
;
A
#
# COMPACT_ATOMS: atom_id res chain seq x y z
N MET A 1 2.75 23.89 42.92
CA MET A 1 1.79 23.12 42.10
C MET A 1 2.52 22.77 40.81
N ASN A 2 3.12 21.59 40.75
CA ASN A 2 3.86 21.15 39.57
C ASN A 2 2.84 20.60 38.57
N GLN A 3 2.66 21.30 37.45
CA GLN A 3 1.98 20.75 36.28
C GLN A 3 2.89 19.66 35.70
N PHE A 4 2.46 18.41 35.84
CA PHE A 4 3.01 17.32 35.06
C PHE A 4 2.59 17.54 33.61
N GLU A 5 3.48 18.11 32.79
CA GLU A 5 3.44 17.88 31.35
C GLU A 5 3.75 16.40 31.14
N GLU A 6 2.70 15.58 31.04
CA GLU A 6 2.77 14.27 30.40
C GLU A 6 3.11 14.50 28.92
N ILE A 7 4.41 14.59 28.62
CA ILE A 7 4.92 14.45 27.26
C ILE A 7 4.73 12.98 26.90
N TYR A 8 3.57 12.62 26.37
CA TYR A 8 3.39 11.35 25.68
C TYR A 8 4.52 11.26 24.64
N PRO A 9 5.39 10.23 24.67
CA PRO A 9 6.44 10.11 23.67
C PRO A 9 5.75 9.99 22.32
N PHE A 10 5.96 10.98 21.47
CA PHE A 10 5.54 10.96 20.10
C PHE A 10 6.11 9.69 19.46
N ASP A 11 5.24 8.71 19.14
CA ASP A 11 5.66 7.38 18.70
C ASP A 11 6.32 7.48 17.32
N THR A 12 7.63 7.73 17.36
CA THR A 12 8.48 7.94 16.20
C THR A 12 8.53 6.67 15.34
N SER A 13 8.38 5.48 15.96
CA SER A 13 8.31 4.21 15.24
C SER A 13 7.00 4.09 14.45
N ALA A 14 5.86 4.41 15.06
CA ALA A 14 4.58 4.42 14.37
C ALA A 14 4.56 5.43 13.20
N GLN A 15 5.16 6.60 13.39
CA GLN A 15 5.27 7.58 12.30
C GLN A 15 6.18 7.08 11.18
N ALA A 16 7.32 6.49 11.50
CA ALA A 16 8.22 5.90 10.51
C ALA A 16 7.50 4.80 9.71
N LYS A 17 6.79 3.89 10.37
CA LYS A 17 6.00 2.84 9.71
C LYS A 17 4.94 3.41 8.78
N ARG A 18 4.24 4.49 9.15
CA ARG A 18 3.29 5.19 8.27
C ARG A 18 4.00 5.78 7.04
N GLY A 19 5.20 6.32 7.20
CA GLY A 19 6.04 6.77 6.09
C GLY A 19 6.41 5.63 5.15
N LEU A 20 6.88 4.51 5.69
CA LEU A 20 7.20 3.31 4.91
C LEU A 20 5.97 2.77 4.16
N LEU A 21 4.83 2.68 4.83
CA LEU A 21 3.57 2.28 4.21
C LEU A 21 3.19 3.19 3.05
N SER A 22 3.33 4.50 3.24
CA SER A 22 3.05 5.51 2.20
C SER A 22 3.91 5.30 0.96
N VAL A 23 5.21 5.06 1.16
CA VAL A 23 6.18 4.80 0.08
C VAL A 23 5.87 3.48 -0.64
N ILE A 24 5.48 2.43 0.08
CA ILE A 24 5.08 1.15 -0.51
C ILE A 24 3.80 1.28 -1.32
N LEU A 25 2.78 1.96 -0.80
CA LEU A 25 1.52 2.17 -1.50
C LEU A 25 1.73 3.01 -2.78
N MET A 26 2.57 4.04 -2.71
CA MET A 26 2.99 4.80 -3.89
C MET A 26 3.67 3.90 -4.91
N PHE A 27 4.62 3.07 -4.50
CA PHE A 27 5.32 2.17 -5.42
C PHE A 27 4.37 1.18 -6.10
N ILE A 28 3.47 0.54 -5.33
CA ILE A 28 2.43 -0.34 -5.88
C ILE A 28 1.57 0.42 -6.90
N PHE A 29 1.20 1.66 -6.61
CA PHE A 29 0.35 2.46 -7.47
C PHE A 29 1.06 2.86 -8.77
N VAL A 30 2.29 3.40 -8.68
CA VAL A 30 3.07 3.85 -9.84
C VAL A 30 3.49 2.68 -10.73
N SER A 31 3.72 1.51 -10.15
CA SER A 31 4.08 0.29 -10.90
C SER A 31 2.94 -0.23 -11.79
N LYS A 32 1.71 0.24 -11.59
CA LYS A 32 0.60 -0.06 -12.50
C LYS A 32 0.75 0.82 -13.75
N SER A 33 0.99 0.17 -14.88
CA SER A 33 0.97 0.82 -16.19
C SER A 33 0.06 0.03 -17.11
N ARG A 34 -0.77 0.72 -17.90
CA ARG A 34 -1.62 0.07 -18.92
C ARG A 34 -0.84 -0.39 -20.14
N LYS A 35 0.31 0.24 -20.41
CA LYS A 35 1.22 -0.20 -21.48
C LYS A 35 1.87 -1.54 -21.16
N SER A 36 1.90 -1.90 -19.88
CA SER A 36 2.26 -3.23 -19.40
C SER A 36 1.00 -4.02 -19.02
N SER A 37 1.04 -5.33 -19.04
CA SER A 37 -0.03 -6.16 -18.47
C SER A 37 0.05 -6.25 -16.93
N VAL A 38 0.77 -5.34 -16.27
CA VAL A 38 1.05 -5.38 -14.83
C VAL A 38 -0.02 -4.60 -14.10
N ASP A 39 -0.99 -5.31 -13.53
CA ASP A 39 -2.03 -4.75 -12.66
C ASP A 39 -1.67 -4.88 -11.17
N ARG A 40 -0.73 -5.78 -10.84
CA ARG A 40 -0.27 -6.12 -9.48
C ARG A 40 1.24 -6.37 -9.51
N ILE A 41 1.93 -6.04 -8.41
CA ILE A 41 3.37 -6.26 -8.32
C ILE A 41 3.66 -7.63 -7.70
N THR A 42 4.71 -8.32 -8.17
CA THR A 42 5.13 -9.59 -7.54
C THR A 42 5.92 -9.34 -6.26
N GLU A 43 5.98 -10.35 -5.39
CA GLU A 43 6.80 -10.30 -4.17
C GLU A 43 8.26 -9.95 -4.45
N THR A 44 8.85 -10.53 -5.50
CA THR A 44 10.24 -10.26 -5.90
C THR A 44 10.46 -8.80 -6.28
N VAL A 45 9.52 -8.18 -6.99
CA VAL A 45 9.60 -6.77 -7.37
C VAL A 45 9.51 -5.88 -6.13
N LEU A 46 8.59 -6.19 -5.22
CA LEU A 46 8.44 -5.47 -3.95
C LEU A 46 9.69 -5.61 -3.05
N GLN A 47 10.24 -6.81 -2.93
CA GLN A 47 11.48 -7.06 -2.17
C GLN A 47 12.67 -6.31 -2.78
N SER A 48 12.76 -6.26 -4.11
CA SER A 48 13.82 -5.51 -4.82
C SER A 48 13.72 -4.01 -4.56
N PHE A 49 12.50 -3.46 -4.58
CA PHE A 49 12.24 -2.07 -4.23
C PHE A 49 12.65 -1.75 -2.78
N LEU A 50 12.22 -2.58 -1.82
CA LEU A 50 12.58 -2.41 -0.41
C LEU A 50 14.10 -2.52 -0.19
N SER A 51 14.76 -3.46 -0.89
CA SER A 51 16.22 -3.57 -0.89
C SER A 51 16.90 -2.30 -1.42
N GLY A 52 16.34 -1.66 -2.45
CA GLY A 52 16.78 -0.35 -2.95
C GLY A 52 16.68 0.78 -1.92
N LEU A 53 15.77 0.66 -0.94
CA LEU A 53 15.67 1.57 0.21
C LEU A 53 16.62 1.19 1.37
N GLY A 54 17.44 0.15 1.20
CA GLY A 54 18.34 -0.37 2.24
C GLY A 54 17.67 -1.34 3.22
N LEU A 55 16.42 -1.73 2.97
CA LEU A 55 15.61 -2.59 3.84
C LEU A 55 15.75 -4.07 3.42
N CYS A 56 15.90 -4.97 4.40
CA CYS A 56 16.16 -6.39 4.14
C CYS A 56 15.22 -7.29 4.93
N TYR A 57 14.68 -8.33 4.29
CA TYR A 57 13.73 -9.26 4.90
C TYR A 57 14.40 -10.25 5.88
N ASP A 58 15.72 -10.42 5.78
CA ASP A 58 16.44 -11.46 6.53
C ASP A 58 17.02 -10.96 7.85
N LYS A 59 17.05 -9.63 8.05
CA LYS A 59 17.54 -9.00 9.27
C LYS A 59 16.54 -7.97 9.77
N PRO A 60 16.28 -7.89 11.08
CA PRO A 60 15.48 -6.81 11.64
C PRO A 60 16.14 -5.45 11.35
N ASP A 61 15.32 -4.50 10.91
CA ASP A 61 15.72 -3.12 10.75
C ASP A 61 15.68 -2.37 12.10
N PRO A 62 16.62 -1.46 12.40
CA PRO A 62 16.63 -0.70 13.65
C PRO A 62 15.38 0.16 13.91
N VAL A 63 14.71 0.60 12.84
CA VAL A 63 13.52 1.48 12.90
C VAL A 63 12.24 0.68 12.72
N PHE A 64 12.22 -0.22 11.74
CA PHE A 64 11.00 -0.95 11.34
C PHE A 64 10.88 -2.33 11.97
N GLY A 65 11.94 -2.85 12.58
CA GLY A 65 11.99 -4.21 13.09
C GLY A 65 11.95 -5.25 11.98
N ASP A 66 11.25 -6.35 12.21
CA ASP A 66 11.13 -7.44 11.24
C ASP A 66 10.13 -7.07 10.12
N LEU A 67 10.65 -6.78 8.93
CA LEU A 67 9.84 -6.42 7.76
C LEU A 67 8.85 -7.52 7.36
N ARG A 68 9.17 -8.80 7.63
CA ARG A 68 8.25 -9.90 7.33
C ARG A 68 6.95 -9.75 8.13
N LYS A 69 7.03 -9.24 9.35
CA LYS A 69 5.85 -8.95 10.18
C LYS A 69 5.04 -7.75 9.67
N LEU A 70 5.60 -6.93 8.79
CA LEU A 70 4.89 -5.79 8.21
C LEU A 70 4.18 -6.15 6.91
N ILE A 71 4.83 -6.94 6.03
CA ILE A 71 4.40 -7.07 4.63
C ILE A 71 4.52 -8.48 4.01
N SER A 72 4.98 -9.50 4.74
CA SER A 72 4.93 -10.88 4.20
C SER A 72 3.50 -11.26 3.79
N PRO A 73 3.29 -12.16 2.81
CA PRO A 73 1.97 -12.50 2.29
C PRO A 73 1.20 -13.42 3.26
N THR A 74 0.95 -12.92 4.47
CA THR A 74 0.23 -13.58 5.56
C THR A 74 -0.84 -12.64 6.11
N PRO A 75 -2.02 -13.14 6.52
CA PRO A 75 -3.06 -12.30 7.12
C PRO A 75 -2.65 -11.62 8.43
N SER A 76 -1.56 -12.07 9.06
CA SER A 76 -1.02 -11.55 10.31
C SER A 76 -0.03 -10.40 10.14
N ALA A 77 0.44 -10.13 8.91
CA ALA A 77 1.38 -9.04 8.69
C ALA A 77 0.67 -7.68 8.86
N GLU A 78 1.30 -6.73 9.56
CA GLU A 78 0.67 -5.50 10.05
C GLU A 78 -0.07 -4.72 8.96
N PHE A 79 0.57 -4.45 7.82
CA PHE A 79 -0.04 -3.67 6.73
C PHE A 79 -1.15 -4.42 5.99
N ILE A 80 -1.14 -5.75 6.07
CA ILE A 80 -2.17 -6.62 5.49
C ILE A 80 -3.36 -6.74 6.44
N TYR A 81 -3.09 -7.01 7.72
CA TYR A 81 -4.08 -7.07 8.78
C TYR A 81 -4.87 -5.77 8.89
N GLU A 82 -4.18 -4.64 8.80
CA GLU A 82 -4.81 -3.31 8.80
C GLU A 82 -5.56 -2.98 7.50
N GLY A 83 -5.48 -3.83 6.48
CA GLY A 83 -6.21 -3.70 5.22
C GLY A 83 -5.65 -2.68 4.25
N TYR A 84 -4.43 -2.19 4.46
CA TYR A 84 -3.77 -1.27 3.52
C TYR A 84 -3.19 -1.99 2.32
N ILE A 85 -2.71 -3.22 2.50
CA ILE A 85 -2.14 -4.04 1.43
C ILE A 85 -2.96 -5.32 1.31
N SER A 86 -3.30 -5.66 0.07
CA SER A 86 -3.88 -6.96 -0.29
C SER A 86 -2.82 -7.79 -0.98
N PHE A 87 -2.83 -9.11 -0.74
CA PHE A 87 -2.03 -10.06 -1.50
C PHE A 87 -2.93 -11.12 -2.14
N ALA A 88 -2.46 -11.70 -3.23
CA ALA A 88 -3.06 -12.87 -3.85
C ALA A 88 -1.97 -13.89 -4.15
N LYS A 89 -2.36 -15.16 -4.07
CA LYS A 89 -1.52 -16.31 -4.42
C LYS A 89 -1.95 -16.83 -5.77
N ALA A 90 -1.01 -16.96 -6.68
CA ALA A 90 -1.16 -17.63 -7.96
C ALA A 90 -0.14 -18.78 -8.04
N THR A 91 -0.39 -19.70 -8.96
CA THR A 91 0.57 -20.74 -9.32
C THR A 91 0.96 -20.51 -10.77
N ASP A 92 2.27 -20.49 -11.04
CA ASP A 92 2.75 -20.35 -12.41
C ASP A 92 2.73 -21.69 -13.18
N ARG A 93 3.17 -21.67 -14.44
CA ARG A 93 3.21 -22.86 -15.31
C ARG A 93 4.17 -23.96 -14.80
N SER A 94 5.09 -23.61 -13.91
CA SER A 94 6.06 -24.51 -13.27
C SER A 94 5.64 -24.94 -11.88
N GLU A 95 4.35 -24.79 -11.53
CA GLU A 95 3.80 -25.12 -10.21
C GLU A 95 4.44 -24.33 -9.05
N THR A 96 5.16 -23.25 -9.37
CA THR A 96 5.78 -22.38 -8.38
C THR A 96 4.75 -21.37 -7.89
N GLN A 97 4.72 -21.18 -6.57
CA GLN A 97 3.81 -20.24 -5.94
C GLN A 97 4.32 -18.82 -6.15
N VAL A 98 3.48 -17.97 -6.71
CA VAL A 98 3.76 -16.55 -6.95
C VAL A 98 2.78 -15.73 -6.13
N TYR A 99 3.33 -14.84 -5.30
CA TYR A 99 2.55 -13.86 -4.57
C TYR A 99 2.56 -12.51 -5.28
N THR A 100 1.39 -11.91 -5.39
CA THR A 100 1.20 -10.57 -5.95
C THR A 100 0.54 -9.64 -4.95
N TYR A 101 0.91 -8.37 -4.98
CA TYR A 101 0.46 -7.34 -4.06
C TYR A 101 -0.32 -6.24 -4.78
N ASP A 102 -1.31 -5.71 -4.08
CA ASP A 102 -2.11 -4.57 -4.51
C ASP A 102 -2.53 -3.73 -3.27
N TRP A 103 -3.12 -2.56 -3.51
CA TRP A 103 -3.82 -1.80 -2.49
C TRP A 103 -4.94 -2.63 -1.88
N GLY A 104 -4.97 -2.62 -0.56
CA GLY A 104 -6.05 -3.19 0.22
C GLY A 104 -7.28 -2.29 0.28
N PRO A 105 -8.41 -2.82 0.79
CA PRO A 105 -9.67 -2.09 0.85
C PRO A 105 -9.57 -0.80 1.66
N ARG A 106 -8.73 -0.76 2.70
CA ARG A 106 -8.53 0.46 3.50
C ARG A 106 -7.73 1.51 2.73
N ALA A 107 -6.66 1.12 2.05
CA ALA A 107 -5.89 2.04 1.21
C ALA A 107 -6.76 2.62 0.09
N LEU A 108 -7.60 1.77 -0.52
CA LEU A 108 -8.57 2.21 -1.52
C LEU A 108 -9.57 3.24 -1.00
N LEU A 109 -9.85 3.34 0.30
CA LEU A 109 -10.78 4.34 0.85
C LEU A 109 -10.07 5.59 1.37
N VAL A 110 -8.95 5.39 2.07
CA VAL A 110 -8.28 6.44 2.85
C VAL A 110 -7.20 7.17 2.04
N CYS A 111 -6.59 6.52 1.06
CA CYS A 111 -5.51 7.11 0.29
C CYS A 111 -6.05 7.85 -0.94
N GLU A 112 -5.50 9.03 -1.21
CA GLU A 112 -5.69 9.75 -2.46
C GLU A 112 -4.49 9.44 -3.37
N PRO A 113 -4.68 8.76 -4.52
CA PRO A 113 -3.54 8.33 -5.33
C PRO A 113 -2.70 9.50 -5.87
N MET A 114 -3.32 10.66 -6.09
CA MET A 114 -2.63 11.88 -6.56
C MET A 114 -1.85 12.62 -5.48
N SER A 115 -2.11 12.40 -4.18
CA SER A 115 -1.36 13.07 -3.13
C SER A 115 0.09 12.59 -3.06
N PHE A 116 0.40 11.43 -3.65
CA PHE A 116 1.76 10.95 -3.82
C PHE A 116 2.51 11.64 -4.98
N CYS A 117 1.80 12.11 -6.01
CA CYS A 117 2.41 12.76 -7.18
C CYS A 117 2.99 14.13 -6.82
N THR A 118 2.37 14.85 -5.86
CA THR A 118 2.87 16.14 -5.38
C THR A 118 4.14 16.00 -4.53
N ILE A 119 4.42 14.80 -3.99
CA ILE A 119 5.63 14.51 -3.21
C ILE A 119 6.85 14.37 -4.12
N VAL A 120 6.68 13.82 -5.33
CA VAL A 120 7.80 13.52 -6.24
C VAL A 120 8.36 14.78 -6.92
N LYS A 121 7.65 15.93 -6.90
CA LYS A 121 8.03 17.17 -7.60
C LYS A 121 8.56 16.88 -9.02
N ASP A 122 7.84 16.03 -9.72
CA ASP A 122 8.16 15.67 -11.10
C ASP A 122 7.57 16.75 -12.01
N ASP A 123 8.43 17.48 -12.72
CA ASP A 123 8.03 18.50 -13.69
C ASP A 123 7.28 17.87 -14.90
N ASP A 124 7.35 16.55 -15.06
CA ASP A 124 6.73 15.79 -16.15
C ASP A 124 5.42 15.07 -15.73
N VAL A 125 4.63 15.68 -14.84
CA VAL A 125 3.33 15.13 -14.40
C VAL A 125 2.36 14.84 -15.58
N GLU A 126 2.56 15.49 -16.72
CA GLU A 126 1.80 15.26 -17.95
C GLU A 126 2.12 13.90 -18.62
N LEU A 127 3.28 13.31 -18.36
CA LEU A 127 3.65 11.96 -18.85
C LEU A 127 2.97 10.83 -18.07
N TRP A 128 2.34 11.14 -16.94
CA TRP A 128 1.67 10.20 -16.04
C TRP A 128 0.25 9.85 -16.52
N VAL A 129 0.03 9.75 -17.83
CA VAL A 129 -1.28 9.49 -18.45
C VAL A 129 -1.90 8.20 -17.92
N ASP A 130 -1.09 7.14 -17.78
CA ASP A 130 -1.51 5.84 -17.23
C ASP A 130 -1.97 5.98 -15.77
N GLN A 131 -1.27 6.79 -14.97
CA GLN A 131 -1.57 7.02 -13.56
C GLN A 131 -2.81 7.90 -13.41
N GLN A 132 -3.00 8.95 -14.22
CA GLN A 132 -4.22 9.76 -14.23
C GLN A 132 -5.46 8.92 -14.53
N GLU A 133 -5.35 7.96 -15.46
CA GLU A 133 -6.45 7.01 -15.70
C GLU A 133 -6.63 6.01 -14.55
N THR A 134 -5.54 5.58 -13.92
CA THR A 134 -5.58 4.70 -12.74
C THR A 134 -6.25 5.40 -11.55
N VAL A 135 -6.06 6.72 -11.41
CA VAL A 135 -6.80 7.57 -10.44
C VAL A 135 -8.29 7.50 -10.73
N LYS A 136 -8.72 7.78 -11.96
CA LYS A 136 -10.14 7.72 -12.36
C LYS A 136 -10.75 6.34 -12.08
N LEU A 137 -10.03 5.27 -12.42
CA LEU A 137 -10.46 3.89 -12.12
C LEU A 137 -10.59 3.64 -10.62
N THR A 138 -9.66 4.16 -9.82
CA THR A 138 -9.67 4.03 -8.37
C THR A 138 -10.84 4.80 -7.76
N GLU A 139 -11.12 6.01 -8.25
CA GLU A 139 -12.28 6.82 -7.84
C GLU A 139 -13.60 6.14 -8.21
N ASN A 140 -13.70 5.55 -9.39
CA ASN A 140 -14.87 4.77 -9.79
C ASN A 140 -15.07 3.55 -8.89
N LYS A 141 -14.00 2.83 -8.55
CA LYS A 141 -14.05 1.71 -7.59
C LYS A 141 -14.48 2.17 -6.20
N LYS A 142 -13.94 3.29 -5.70
CA LYS A 142 -14.37 3.91 -4.43
C LYS A 142 -15.87 4.21 -4.45
N HIS A 143 -16.35 4.83 -5.52
CA HIS A 143 -17.76 5.19 -5.66
C HIS A 143 -18.66 3.95 -5.68
N GLN A 144 -18.27 2.91 -6.43
CA GLN A 144 -19.02 1.65 -6.48
C GLN A 144 -19.09 0.98 -5.10
N ILE A 145 -17.98 0.91 -4.36
CA ILE A 145 -17.95 0.35 -3.00
C ILE A 145 -18.91 1.13 -2.08
N SER A 146 -18.95 2.46 -2.21
CA SER A 146 -19.89 3.29 -1.45
C SER A 146 -21.34 2.94 -1.77
N LEU A 147 -21.70 2.84 -3.06
CA LEU A 147 -23.05 2.49 -3.51
C LEU A 147 -23.47 1.10 -3.01
N ASP A 148 -22.59 0.10 -3.15
CA ASP A 148 -22.85 -1.27 -2.71
C ASP A 148 -23.08 -1.32 -1.20
N SER A 149 -22.31 -0.54 -0.44
CA SER A 149 -22.46 -0.44 1.02
C SER A 149 -23.82 0.19 1.43
N GLU A 150 -24.27 1.22 0.71
CA GLU A 150 -25.57 1.85 0.96
C GLU A 150 -26.73 0.91 0.65
N GLN A 151 -26.65 0.18 -0.46
CA GLN A 151 -27.66 -0.82 -0.84
C GLN A 151 -27.74 -1.95 0.18
N TYR A 152 -26.59 -2.46 0.63
CA TYR A 152 -26.52 -3.48 1.69
C TYR A 152 -27.21 -3.00 2.97
N MET A 153 -26.96 -1.76 3.39
CA MET A 153 -27.58 -1.19 4.60
C MET A 153 -29.10 -0.97 4.44
N ARG A 154 -29.58 -0.69 3.22
CA ARG A 154 -31.02 -0.56 2.92
C ARG A 154 -31.75 -1.91 2.85
N GLY A 155 -31.09 -2.96 2.37
CA GLY A 155 -31.67 -4.31 2.23
C GLY A 155 -31.77 -5.12 3.53
N ARG A 156 -31.35 -4.54 4.67
CA ARG A 156 -31.34 -5.20 5.99
C ARG A 156 -32.53 -4.80 6.89
N ARG A 157 -33.63 -4.30 6.31
CA ARG A 157 -34.87 -3.95 7.02
C ARG A 157 -35.95 -5.00 6.83
#